data_AF-A0A1J3JBH0-F1
#
_entry.id   AF-A0A1J3JBH0-F1
#
_cell.length_a   1.000
_cell.length_b   1.000
_cell.length_c   1.000
_cell.angle_alpha   90.00
_cell.angle_beta   90.00
_cell.angle_gamma   90.00
#
_symmetry.space_group_name_H-M   'P 1'
#
loop_
_entity.id
_entity.type
_entity.pdbx_description
1 polymer ?
#
loop_
_entity_poly.entity_id
_entity_poly.type
_entity_poly.pdbx_seq_one_letter_code
_entity_poly.pdbx_strand_id
1 'polypeptide(L)'
;LILPKDAFGNNISFSGSEMEFQGFSLSLLNENGSIASNLNITHIRWIESGYINIDFVPVTAGKFLLLVEKESQTLNGGPLPLQVNSGP
;
A
#
# COMPACT_ATOMS: atom_id res chain seq x y z
N LEU A 1 2.74 6.87 1.61
CA LEU A 1 1.75 7.35 2.60
C LEU A 1 0.41 7.43 1.91
N ILE A 2 -0.66 7.03 2.58
CA ILE A 2 -2.02 7.02 2.02
C ILE A 2 -2.85 8.04 2.78
N LEU A 3 -3.50 8.96 2.07
CA LEU A 3 -4.42 9.93 2.66
C LEU A 3 -5.84 9.35 2.58
N PRO A 4 -6.44 8.93 3.70
CA PRO A 4 -7.79 8.40 3.68
C PRO A 4 -8.80 9.51 3.45
N LYS A 5 -9.79 9.21 2.59
CA LYS A 5 -10.90 10.09 2.25
C LYS A 5 -12.22 9.36 2.40
N ASP A 6 -13.25 10.08 2.80
CA ASP A 6 -14.62 9.57 2.77
C ASP A 6 -15.17 9.52 1.33
N ALA A 7 -16.40 9.01 1.17
CA ALA A 7 -17.06 8.90 -0.13
C ALA A 7 -17.32 10.27 -0.81
N PHE A 8 -17.23 11.38 -0.08
CA PHE A 8 -17.41 12.74 -0.57
C PHE A 8 -16.08 13.46 -0.85
N GLY A 9 -14.95 12.79 -0.59
CA GLY A 9 -13.61 13.32 -0.81
C GLY A 9 -13.04 14.15 0.35
N ASN A 10 -13.71 14.18 1.50
CA ASN A 10 -13.20 14.84 2.70
C ASN A 10 -12.11 13.99 3.36
N ASN A 11 -11.09 14.65 3.91
CA ASN A 11 -10.02 13.95 4.62
C ASN A 11 -10.56 13.33 5.92
N ILE A 12 -10.27 12.05 6.14
CA ILE A 12 -10.56 11.37 7.40
C ILE A 12 -9.42 11.64 8.36
N SER A 13 -9.72 12.14 9.56
CA SER A 13 -8.74 12.39 10.62
C SER A 13 -8.63 11.19 11.56
N PHE A 14 -7.46 11.02 12.18
CA PHE A 14 -7.24 10.02 13.21
C PHE A 14 -8.15 10.29 14.43
N SER A 15 -8.97 9.31 14.82
CA SER A 15 -9.90 9.42 15.95
C SER A 15 -9.43 8.75 17.23
N GLY A 16 -8.19 8.24 17.30
CA GLY A 16 -7.67 7.55 18.50
C GLY A 16 -8.15 6.11 18.69
N SER A 17 -9.28 5.73 18.08
CA SER A 17 -9.70 4.33 17.98
C SER A 17 -8.89 3.63 16.90
N GLU A 18 -8.38 2.42 17.17
CA GLU A 18 -7.82 1.52 16.16
C GLU A 18 -8.89 1.28 15.09
N MET A 19 -8.85 2.06 14.02
CA MET A 19 -9.64 1.77 12.84
C MET A 19 -9.10 0.45 12.30
N GLU A 20 -9.96 -0.57 12.18
CA GLU A 20 -9.56 -1.84 11.58
C GLU A 20 -9.11 -1.56 10.14
N PHE A 21 -7.79 -1.55 9.91
CA PHE A 21 -7.20 -1.39 8.58
C PHE A 21 -7.29 -2.68 7.76
N GLN A 22 -8.41 -3.38 7.87
CA GLN A 22 -8.67 -4.57 7.09
C GLN A 22 -8.90 -4.20 5.62
N GLY A 23 -8.67 -5.20 4.77
CA GLY A 23 -8.95 -5.12 3.33
C GLY A 23 -7.84 -4.50 2.48
N PHE A 24 -6.69 -4.13 3.05
CA PHE A 24 -5.53 -3.78 2.23
C PHE A 24 -4.84 -5.02 1.68
N SER A 25 -4.53 -5.02 0.38
CA SER A 25 -3.68 -6.01 -0.29
C SER A 25 -2.56 -5.33 -1.06
N LEU A 26 -1.37 -5.94 -1.01
CA LEU A 26 -0.20 -5.47 -1.74
C LEU A 26 0.31 -6.56 -2.68
N SER A 27 0.53 -6.20 -3.94
CA SER A 27 1.11 -7.09 -4.94
C SER A 27 2.20 -6.35 -5.74
N LEU A 28 3.22 -7.08 -6.15
CA LEU A 28 4.18 -6.62 -7.14
C LEU A 28 3.72 -7.08 -8.52
N LEU A 29 3.68 -6.14 -9.45
CA LEU A 29 3.46 -6.41 -10.86
C LEU A 29 4.79 -6.28 -11.60
N ASN A 30 4.99 -7.14 -12.59
CA ASN A 30 6.01 -6.96 -13.61
C ASN A 30 5.64 -5.75 -14.50
N GLU A 31 6.59 -5.26 -15.31
CA GLU A 31 6.35 -4.14 -16.25
C GLU A 31 5.23 -4.45 -17.27
N ASN A 32 4.96 -5.73 -17.53
CA ASN A 32 3.87 -6.18 -18.39
C ASN A 32 2.50 -6.28 -17.68
N GLY A 33 2.41 -5.86 -16.41
CA GLY A 33 1.18 -5.88 -15.61
C GLY A 33 0.82 -7.24 -14.98
N SER A 34 1.57 -8.31 -15.27
CA SER A 34 1.37 -9.60 -14.61
C SER A 34 1.82 -9.58 -13.15
N ILE A 35 1.16 -10.36 -12.28
CA ILE A 35 1.53 -10.49 -10.88
C ILE A 35 2.88 -11.22 -10.78
N ALA A 36 3.88 -10.55 -10.22
CA ALA A 36 5.19 -11.10 -9.90
C ALA A 36 5.18 -11.80 -8.54
N SER A 37 4.58 -11.16 -7.53
CA SER A 37 4.42 -11.73 -6.19
C SER A 37 3.37 -10.99 -5.36
N ASN A 38 2.83 -11.64 -4.34
CA ASN A 38 2.04 -10.99 -3.31
C ASN A 38 2.94 -10.64 -2.11
N LEU A 39 2.72 -9.48 -1.52
CA LEU A 39 3.52 -8.99 -0.40
C LEU A 39 2.72 -9.15 0.89
N ASN A 40 3.39 -9.66 1.92
CA ASN A 40 2.84 -9.68 3.26
C ASN A 40 2.98 -8.30 3.89
N ILE A 41 1.86 -7.80 4.40
CA ILE A 41 1.85 -6.58 5.19
C ILE A 41 2.33 -6.91 6.60
N THR A 42 3.34 -6.18 7.06
CA THR A 42 3.88 -6.36 8.42
C THR A 42 3.15 -5.48 9.43
N HIS A 43 2.88 -4.22 9.06
CA HIS A 43 2.19 -3.26 9.91
C HIS A 43 1.35 -2.30 9.06
N ILE A 44 0.21 -1.89 9.60
CA ILE A 44 -0.59 -0.78 9.09
C ILE A 44 -0.92 0.12 10.27
N ARG A 45 -0.64 1.41 10.15
CA ARG A 45 -0.91 2.37 11.23
C ARG A 45 -1.25 3.76 10.70
N TRP A 46 -1.97 4.52 11.50
CA TRP A 46 -1.99 5.97 11.38
C TRP A 46 -0.62 6.52 11.80
N ILE A 47 -0.18 7.57 11.11
CA ILE A 47 0.90 8.43 11.57
C ILE A 47 0.33 9.76 12.07
N GLU A 48 1.07 10.48 12.92
CA GLU A 48 0.62 11.70 13.60
C GLU A 48 0.03 12.76 12.66
N SER A 49 0.46 12.79 11.39
CA SER A 49 -0.05 13.69 10.36
C SER A 49 -1.42 13.30 9.76
N GLY A 50 -2.06 12.22 10.23
CA GLY A 50 -3.35 11.77 9.68
C GLY A 50 -3.22 11.01 8.37
N TYR A 51 -2.08 10.38 8.10
CA TYR A 51 -1.91 9.48 6.97
C TYR A 51 -1.84 8.04 7.45
N ILE A 52 -2.13 7.11 6.55
CA ILE A 52 -1.89 5.69 6.76
C ILE A 52 -0.51 5.35 6.20
N ASN A 53 0.26 4.62 7.01
CA ASN A 53 1.52 4.01 6.65
C ASN A 53 1.34 2.49 6.63
N ILE A 54 1.87 1.84 5.58
CA ILE A 54 1.89 0.39 5.41
C ILE A 54 3.34 -0.02 5.28
N ASP A 55 3.78 -0.90 6.16
CA ASP A 55 5.12 -1.48 6.13
C ASP A 55 5.07 -2.91 5.58
N PHE A 56 5.97 -3.22 4.65
CA PHE A 56 6.08 -4.53 4.01
C PHE A 56 7.55 -4.83 3.67
N VAL A 57 7.87 -6.10 3.46
CA VAL A 57 9.23 -6.54 3.11
C VAL A 57 9.22 -7.23 1.76
N PRO A 58 9.86 -6.65 0.72
CA PRO A 58 10.03 -7.35 -0.55
C PRO A 58 11.09 -8.44 -0.42
N VAL A 59 10.86 -9.58 -1.09
CA VAL A 59 11.79 -10.74 -1.08
C VAL A 59 12.49 -10.96 -2.42
N THR A 60 12.10 -10.23 -3.46
CA THR A 60 12.62 -10.38 -4.83
C THR A 60 13.21 -9.04 -5.29
N ALA A 61 14.46 -9.06 -5.74
CA ALA A 61 15.10 -7.90 -6.36
C ALA A 61 14.61 -7.70 -7.80
N GLY A 62 14.52 -6.46 -8.25
CA GLY A 62 14.05 -6.12 -9.58
C GLY A 62 13.32 -4.79 -9.67
N LYS A 63 12.77 -4.52 -10.86
CA LYS A 63 11.89 -3.39 -11.12
C LYS A 63 10.45 -3.89 -11.22
N PHE A 64 9.58 -3.29 -10.42
CA PHE A 64 8.18 -3.69 -10.28
C PHE A 64 7.28 -2.46 -10.25
N LEU A 65 5.98 -2.71 -10.39
CA LEU A 65 4.94 -1.78 -9.98
C LEU A 65 4.28 -2.33 -8.71
N LEU A 66 4.30 -1.55 -7.64
CA LEU A 66 3.60 -1.83 -6.40
C LEU A 66 2.12 -1.49 -6.55
N LEU A 67 1.31 -2.53 -6.64
CA LEU A 67 -0.14 -2.44 -6.58
C LEU A 67 -0.57 -2.44 -5.11
N VAL A 68 -1.26 -1.38 -4.71
CA VAL A 68 -1.89 -1.27 -3.39
C VAL A 68 -3.38 -1.14 -3.60
N GLU A 69 -4.14 -2.05 -3.00
CA GLU A 69 -5.58 -2.08 -3.12
C GLU A 69 -6.23 -2.04 -1.74
N LYS A 70 -7.44 -1.50 -1.69
CA LYS A 70 -8.37 -1.67 -0.58
C LYS A 70 -9.66 -2.27 -1.13
N GLU A 71 -10.08 -3.42 -0.60
CA GLU A 71 -11.31 -4.10 -1.04
C GLU A 71 -11.36 -4.30 -2.57
N SER A 72 -10.24 -4.77 -3.14
CA SER A 72 -10.06 -5.01 -4.58
C SER A 72 -10.15 -3.76 -5.46
N GLN A 73 -10.01 -2.57 -4.88
CA GLN A 73 -9.90 -1.31 -5.62
C GLN A 73 -8.50 -0.73 -5.47
N THR A 74 -7.86 -0.46 -6.61
CA THR A 74 -6.55 0.20 -6.65
C THR A 74 -6.65 1.61 -6.08
N LEU A 75 -5.71 1.96 -5.21
CA LEU A 75 -5.63 3.32 -4.68
C LEU A 75 -5.27 4.33 -5.78
N ASN A 76 -5.83 5.54 -5.67
CA ASN A 76 -5.51 6.64 -6.57
C ASN A 76 -4.01 6.93 -6.62
N GLY A 77 -3.49 7.12 -7.83
CA GLY A 77 -2.07 7.35 -8.08
C GLY A 77 -1.22 6.07 -8.17
N GLY A 78 -1.81 4.90 -7.93
CA GLY A 78 -1.18 3.61 -8.18
C GLY A 78 -1.43 3.07 -9.59
N PRO A 79 -0.77 1.94 -9.95
CA PRO A 79 0.30 1.29 -9.17
C PRO A 79 1.59 2.13 -9.17
N LEU A 80 2.40 1.99 -8.12
CA LEU A 80 3.57 2.84 -7.88
C LEU A 80 4.86 2.18 -8.37
N PRO A 81 5.78 2.88 -9.03
CA PRO A 81 7.07 2.29 -9.41
C PRO A 81 7.89 1.92 -8.16
N LEU A 82 8.41 0.69 -8.13
CA LEU A 82 9.25 0.17 -7.04
C LEU A 82 10.49 -0.51 -7.62
N GLN A 83 11.67 -0.06 -7.21
CA GLN A 83 12.93 -0.74 -7.50
C GLN A 83 13.48 -1.36 -6.22
N VAL A 84 13.62 -2.68 -6.21
CA VAL A 84 14.21 -3.44 -5.12
C VAL A 84 15.63 -3.83 -5.53
N ASN A 85 16.62 -3.27 -4.83
CA ASN A 85 18.02 -3.63 -5.05
C ASN A 85 18.34 -4.96 -4.37
N SER A 86 19.20 -5.77 -4.99
CA SER A 86 19.68 -7.00 -4.37
C SER A 86 20.44 -6.70 -3.08
N GLY A 87 20.19 -7.51 -2.05
CA GLY A 87 21.03 -7.53 -0.85
C GLY A 87 22.39 -8.18 -1.12
N PRO A 88 23.35 -8.02 -0.20
CA PRO A 88 24.63 -8.73 -0.22
C PRO A 88 24.49 -10.25 -0.04
#